data_AF-A0A812Y872-F1
#
_entry.id   AF-A0A812Y872-F1
#
_cell.length_a   1.000
_cell.length_b   1.000
_cell.length_c   1.000
_cell.angle_alpha   90.00
_cell.angle_beta   90.00
_cell.angle_gamma   90.00
#
_symmetry.space_group_name_H-M   'P 1'
#
loop_
_entity.id
_entity.type
_entity.pdbx_description
1 polymer ?
#
loop_
_entity_poly.entity_id
_entity_poly.type
_entity_poly.pdbx_seq_one_letter_code
_entity_poly.pdbx_strand_id
1 'polypeptide(L)'
;MARGLNSAAWTRRLLWRWMCVLGCSLLVPSQAFYVLYAAMSPLGCHRFVNDRGPPRAAMAARTVPDDRAGGADPIASIECLDALVPRAEVAKLSRQRSDLQGALQLLFHGSIFTIVACCRLPLYSPVMGTAVVSAFFFHGLHETVHQTAFRSRWINVLVAHFLGFLCLRPARHYWYYHLDHHRYTGNPQRDSELQPGSFLDLAIDRPAQYLLYLSGIPFWLDAASTLVSHAIGRCQEAYLRNQRACDEVKSEARGYLLVYGLLALLGARSPGTAWVLWHFWVCPALFAQPILRFYLLAEHRGRKLSTVVYKNTRTTYTNWFLRRLAWCMPYHMEHHAWPSIPFYKLREANHLLLRAAQKAGGDGLLEQGEIHPELKGSSRLGYLGFNHRYWMHLLRRPKNEVELILQPTQGTSVAELSLLRVLYITRVVRLFKLTRALNADLGQFNEINDLFKKVLANAAPAILMTVLLIVIALFFFGTFIWFCERGEWVGKDSPRYQALVIGDRGSEAGAWLRVAADGFTEELSELDAM
;
A
#
# COMPACT_ATOMS: atom_id res chain seq x y z
N MET A 1 17.03 -42.07 -35.21
CA MET A 1 15.82 -41.36 -35.71
C MET A 1 15.39 -40.33 -34.68
N ALA A 2 15.14 -39.12 -35.15
CA ALA A 2 15.19 -37.87 -34.41
C ALA A 2 14.06 -37.71 -33.39
N ARG A 3 14.43 -37.40 -32.13
CA ARG A 3 13.51 -36.77 -31.17
C ARG A 3 13.50 -35.27 -31.45
N GLY A 4 12.51 -34.82 -32.21
CA GLY A 4 12.27 -33.40 -32.48
C GLY A 4 11.88 -32.68 -31.19
N LEU A 5 12.82 -31.94 -30.62
CA LEU A 5 12.56 -30.93 -29.60
C LEU A 5 11.64 -29.88 -30.19
N ASN A 6 10.43 -29.76 -29.64
CA ASN A 6 9.42 -28.79 -30.05
C ASN A 6 9.82 -27.39 -29.57
N SER A 7 10.85 -26.82 -30.19
CA SER A 7 11.47 -25.52 -29.88
C SER A 7 10.49 -24.35 -29.96
N ALA A 8 9.39 -24.51 -30.71
CA ALA A 8 8.36 -23.51 -30.92
C ALA A 8 7.41 -23.30 -29.73
N ALA A 9 7.25 -24.30 -28.84
CA ALA A 9 6.41 -24.19 -27.66
C ALA A 9 7.13 -23.48 -26.51
N TRP A 10 8.44 -23.73 -26.38
CA TRP A 10 9.30 -23.09 -25.39
C TRP A 10 9.56 -21.60 -25.70
N THR A 11 9.81 -21.26 -26.96
CA THR A 11 9.97 -19.86 -27.40
C THR A 11 8.68 -19.05 -27.23
N ARG A 12 7.51 -19.64 -27.48
CA ARG A 12 6.21 -18.98 -27.26
C ARG A 12 5.90 -18.71 -25.78
N ARG A 13 6.24 -19.64 -24.88
CA ARG A 13 6.09 -19.44 -23.42
C ARG A 13 7.05 -18.38 -22.87
N LEU A 14 8.26 -18.28 -23.42
CA LEU A 14 9.21 -17.24 -23.04
C LEU A 14 8.72 -15.86 -23.54
N LEU A 15 8.31 -15.76 -24.80
CA LEU A 15 7.80 -14.51 -25.40
C LEU A 15 6.56 -13.97 -24.66
N TRP A 16 5.62 -14.83 -24.27
CA TRP A 16 4.44 -14.40 -23.50
C TRP A 16 4.83 -13.83 -22.13
N ARG A 17 5.70 -14.54 -21.38
CA ARG A 17 6.19 -14.06 -20.06
C ARG A 17 6.99 -12.76 -20.18
N TRP A 18 7.78 -12.59 -21.24
CA TRP A 18 8.53 -11.36 -21.49
C TRP A 18 7.62 -10.19 -21.89
N MET A 19 6.57 -10.43 -22.68
CA MET A 19 5.63 -9.39 -23.12
C MET A 19 4.75 -8.86 -21.98
N CYS A 20 4.33 -9.69 -21.03
CA CYS A 20 3.59 -9.22 -19.85
C CYS A 20 4.46 -8.41 -18.89
N VAL A 21 5.76 -8.75 -18.77
CA VAL A 21 6.71 -7.98 -17.94
C VAL A 21 7.06 -6.63 -18.59
N LEU A 22 7.23 -6.58 -19.92
CA LEU A 22 7.47 -5.33 -20.65
C LEU A 22 6.22 -4.43 -20.75
N GLY A 23 5.03 -5.01 -20.92
CA GLY A 23 3.76 -4.27 -20.98
C GLY A 23 3.38 -3.58 -19.66
N CYS A 24 3.69 -4.17 -18.51
CA CYS A 24 3.50 -3.53 -17.20
C CYS A 24 4.56 -2.46 -16.90
N SER A 25 5.72 -2.49 -17.56
CA SER A 25 6.84 -1.59 -17.26
C SER A 25 6.83 -0.28 -18.08
N LEU A 26 6.01 -0.19 -19.13
CA LEU A 26 6.00 0.94 -20.08
C LEU A 26 4.83 1.92 -19.92
N LEU A 27 3.91 1.72 -18.97
CA LEU A 27 2.69 2.54 -18.80
C LEU A 27 2.68 3.47 -17.56
N VAL A 28 3.83 3.72 -16.92
CA VAL A 28 3.87 4.43 -15.62
C VAL A 28 4.61 5.80 -15.60
N PRO A 29 4.77 6.56 -16.71
CA PRO A 29 5.07 7.98 -16.50
C PRO A 29 4.29 8.90 -17.44
N SER A 30 3.06 9.28 -17.05
CA SER A 30 2.45 10.54 -17.54
C SER A 30 1.22 11.02 -16.75
N GLN A 31 0.60 10.20 -15.89
CA GLN A 31 -0.62 10.62 -15.17
C GLN A 31 -0.37 11.28 -13.79
N ALA A 32 0.86 11.26 -13.28
CA ALA A 32 1.17 11.82 -11.95
C ALA A 32 1.15 13.36 -11.89
N PHE A 33 1.21 14.06 -13.02
CA PHE A 33 1.28 15.53 -13.03
C PHE A 33 -0.08 16.25 -12.99
N TYR A 34 -1.17 15.61 -13.43
CA TYR A 34 -2.49 16.25 -13.47
C TYR A 34 -3.20 16.27 -12.11
N VAL A 35 -2.86 15.34 -11.20
CA VAL A 35 -3.46 15.28 -9.85
C VAL A 35 -2.89 16.37 -8.93
N LEU A 36 -1.65 16.81 -9.16
CA LEU A 36 -0.98 17.87 -8.37
C LEU A 36 -1.62 19.26 -8.56
N TYR A 37 -2.24 19.54 -9.71
CA TYR A 37 -2.85 20.85 -9.98
C TYR A 37 -4.26 21.00 -9.40
N ALA A 38 -5.00 19.90 -9.21
CA ALA A 38 -6.36 19.93 -8.67
C ALA A 38 -6.42 20.05 -7.13
N ALA A 39 -5.33 19.70 -6.43
CA ALA A 39 -5.25 19.77 -4.98
C ALA A 39 -4.83 21.15 -4.44
N MET A 40 -4.49 22.11 -5.32
CA MET A 40 -4.01 23.44 -4.94
C MET A 40 -4.90 24.54 -5.55
N SER A 41 -6.07 24.76 -4.96
CA SER A 41 -6.78 26.04 -5.04
C SER A 41 -7.61 26.27 -3.76
N PRO A 42 -7.63 27.50 -3.21
CA PRO A 42 -8.01 27.74 -1.82
C PRO A 42 -9.51 28.03 -1.64
N LEU A 43 -9.93 27.95 -0.38
CA LEU A 43 -11.16 28.47 0.23
C LEU A 43 -12.34 27.50 0.40
N GLY A 44 -12.81 27.46 1.65
CA GLY A 44 -14.04 26.81 2.06
C GLY A 44 -14.12 26.68 3.58
N CYS A 45 -14.09 27.80 4.31
CA CYS A 45 -14.43 27.85 5.73
C CYS A 45 -15.69 27.03 6.03
N HIS A 46 -15.55 25.91 6.75
CA HIS A 46 -16.70 25.27 7.38
C HIS A 46 -16.79 25.72 8.83
N ARG A 47 -17.83 26.53 9.07
CA ARG A 47 -18.37 26.96 10.35
C ARG A 47 -18.42 25.82 11.36
N PHE A 48 -17.92 26.12 12.55
CA PHE A 48 -18.36 25.52 13.81
C PHE A 48 -19.89 25.46 13.86
N VAL A 49 -20.44 24.26 14.07
CA VAL A 49 -21.78 24.08 14.60
C VAL A 49 -21.64 23.16 15.80
N ASN A 50 -21.67 23.78 16.98
CA ASN A 50 -22.14 23.13 18.20
C ASN A 50 -23.53 22.58 17.92
N ASP A 51 -23.79 21.30 18.15
CA ASP A 51 -25.11 20.94 18.64
C ASP A 51 -25.10 19.69 19.53
N ARG A 52 -25.97 19.80 20.53
CA ARG A 52 -26.07 18.99 21.73
C ARG A 52 -26.66 17.62 21.38
N GLY A 53 -26.11 16.55 21.97
CA GLY A 53 -26.66 15.20 21.82
C GLY A 53 -28.03 15.04 22.48
N PRO A 54 -28.88 14.12 22.00
CA PRO A 54 -30.11 13.72 22.70
C PRO A 54 -29.91 12.42 23.51
N PRO A 55 -30.82 12.12 24.46
CA PRO A 55 -30.56 11.27 25.60
C PRO A 55 -30.76 9.77 25.34
N ARG A 56 -30.06 8.96 26.13
CA ARG A 56 -30.18 7.50 26.21
C ARG A 56 -31.61 7.09 26.61
N ALA A 57 -32.21 6.19 25.82
CA ALA A 57 -33.30 5.33 26.26
C ALA A 57 -32.89 3.86 26.11
N ALA A 58 -33.05 3.10 27.18
CA ALA A 58 -32.73 1.68 27.27
C ALA A 58 -33.78 0.84 26.56
N MET A 59 -33.35 -0.14 25.76
CA MET A 59 -34.18 -1.29 25.40
C MET A 59 -33.30 -2.53 25.32
N ALA A 60 -33.63 -3.51 26.15
CA ALA A 60 -32.96 -4.79 26.26
C ALA A 60 -33.26 -5.65 25.02
N ALA A 61 -32.21 -6.08 24.32
CA ALA A 61 -32.26 -7.16 23.35
C ALA A 61 -30.90 -7.86 23.35
N ARG A 62 -30.91 -9.19 23.41
CA ARG A 62 -29.72 -10.04 23.27
C ARG A 62 -29.02 -9.71 21.95
N THR A 63 -27.82 -9.14 22.02
CA THR A 63 -27.00 -8.83 20.85
C THR A 63 -25.58 -9.32 21.05
N VAL A 64 -25.04 -9.92 19.98
CA VAL A 64 -23.61 -10.21 19.79
C VAL A 64 -22.79 -8.96 20.15
N PRO A 65 -21.67 -9.06 20.89
CA PRO A 65 -20.93 -7.87 21.32
C PRO A 65 -20.51 -7.03 20.12
N ASP A 66 -20.94 -5.77 20.11
CA ASP A 66 -20.50 -4.76 19.14
C ASP A 66 -19.04 -4.41 19.45
N ASP A 67 -18.13 -5.01 18.70
CA ASP A 67 -16.68 -4.82 18.76
C ASP A 67 -16.24 -3.41 18.29
N ARG A 68 -17.16 -2.57 17.80
CA ARG A 68 -16.87 -1.17 17.41
C ARG A 68 -16.78 -0.19 18.59
N ALA A 69 -17.22 -0.59 19.79
CA ALA A 69 -17.23 0.27 20.98
C ALA A 69 -15.88 0.35 21.72
N GLY A 70 -14.81 -0.26 21.21
CA GLY A 70 -13.47 -0.15 21.82
C GLY A 70 -13.36 -0.73 23.24
N GLY A 71 -14.33 -1.56 23.67
CA GLY A 71 -14.40 -2.16 25.01
C GLY A 71 -13.51 -3.38 25.22
N ALA A 72 -12.61 -3.70 24.29
CA ALA A 72 -11.75 -4.86 24.39
C ALA A 72 -10.44 -4.49 25.12
N ASP A 73 -10.14 -5.18 26.22
CA ASP A 73 -8.94 -4.96 27.04
C ASP A 73 -7.67 -5.45 26.30
N PRO A 74 -6.71 -4.56 25.97
CA PRO A 74 -5.43 -4.97 25.39
C PRO A 74 -4.69 -6.03 26.23
N ILE A 75 -4.90 -6.03 27.55
CA ILE A 75 -4.32 -7.02 28.47
C ILE A 75 -4.89 -8.41 28.16
N ALA A 76 -6.20 -8.52 27.93
CA ALA A 76 -6.85 -9.79 27.60
C ALA A 76 -6.35 -10.40 26.28
N SER A 77 -5.97 -9.57 25.30
CA SER A 77 -5.33 -10.07 24.07
C SER A 77 -3.95 -10.68 24.34
N ILE A 78 -3.15 -10.01 25.17
CA ILE A 78 -1.81 -10.48 25.53
C ILE A 78 -1.93 -11.76 26.35
N GLU A 79 -2.87 -11.82 27.29
CA GLU A 79 -3.15 -13.02 28.07
C GLU A 79 -3.58 -14.20 27.21
N CYS A 80 -4.40 -13.97 26.17
CA CYS A 80 -4.79 -15.01 25.23
C CYS A 80 -3.59 -15.55 24.45
N LEU A 81 -2.70 -14.68 23.97
CA LEU A 81 -1.48 -15.08 23.26
C LEU A 81 -0.47 -15.75 24.19
N ASP A 82 -0.33 -15.29 25.43
CA ASP A 82 0.53 -15.87 26.46
C ASP A 82 0.02 -17.26 26.91
N ALA A 83 -1.30 -17.49 26.88
CA ALA A 83 -1.89 -18.80 27.12
C ALA A 83 -1.58 -19.78 25.98
N LEU A 84 -1.47 -19.29 24.74
CA LEU A 84 -1.10 -20.11 23.57
C LEU A 84 0.41 -20.40 23.54
N VAL A 85 1.23 -19.36 23.67
CA VAL A 85 2.69 -19.47 23.64
C VAL A 85 3.26 -19.03 24.99
N PRO A 86 3.84 -19.96 25.77
CA PRO A 86 4.35 -19.65 27.09
C PRO A 86 5.38 -18.50 27.08
N ARG A 87 5.25 -17.55 28.01
CA ARG A 87 6.16 -16.40 28.18
C ARG A 87 7.64 -16.79 28.25
N ALA A 88 7.96 -17.98 28.78
CA ALA A 88 9.33 -18.48 28.85
C ALA A 88 9.97 -18.66 27.46
N GLU A 89 9.22 -19.15 26.48
CA GLU A 89 9.70 -19.32 25.09
C GLU A 89 9.90 -17.96 24.41
N VAL A 90 8.96 -17.03 24.60
CA VAL A 90 9.05 -15.64 24.11
C VAL A 90 10.26 -14.91 24.72
N ALA A 91 10.49 -15.10 26.02
CA ALA A 91 11.62 -14.51 26.74
C ALA A 91 12.97 -15.05 26.22
N LYS A 92 13.04 -16.34 25.88
CA LYS A 92 14.23 -16.96 25.28
C LYS A 92 14.59 -16.30 23.94
N LEU A 93 13.60 -15.99 23.10
CA LEU A 93 13.83 -15.27 21.84
C LEU A 93 14.22 -13.81 22.09
N SER A 94 13.51 -13.12 22.99
CA SER A 94 13.73 -11.70 23.30
C SER A 94 15.13 -11.39 23.85
N ARG A 95 15.77 -12.35 24.52
CA ARG A 95 17.14 -12.22 25.07
C ARG A 95 18.24 -12.36 24.01
N GLN A 96 17.94 -12.84 22.80
CA GLN A 96 18.94 -13.12 21.76
C GLN A 96 19.30 -11.90 20.92
N ARG A 97 19.35 -10.70 21.51
CA ARG A 97 19.75 -9.47 20.83
C ARG A 97 21.23 -9.52 20.44
N SER A 98 21.57 -9.08 19.24
CA SER A 98 22.91 -9.18 18.66
C SER A 98 23.24 -7.99 17.79
N ASP A 99 24.34 -7.28 18.10
CA ASP A 99 24.84 -6.17 17.30
C ASP A 99 25.27 -6.64 15.90
N LEU A 100 25.81 -7.85 15.80
CA LEU A 100 26.21 -8.46 14.53
C LEU A 100 25.02 -8.63 13.60
N GLN A 101 23.87 -9.11 14.09
CA GLN A 101 22.69 -9.31 13.25
C GLN A 101 22.12 -8.00 12.73
N GLY A 102 22.06 -6.97 13.59
CA GLY A 102 21.68 -5.61 13.17
C GLY A 102 22.68 -5.03 12.15
N ALA A 103 23.98 -5.21 12.36
CA ALA A 103 25.02 -4.73 11.44
C ALA A 103 24.97 -5.43 10.08
N LEU A 104 24.80 -6.76 10.06
CA LEU A 104 24.62 -7.53 8.82
C LEU A 104 23.35 -7.14 8.06
N GLN A 105 22.31 -6.72 8.77
CA GLN A 105 21.08 -6.21 8.16
C GLN A 105 21.31 -4.84 7.51
N LEU A 106 21.97 -3.91 8.21
CA LEU A 106 22.34 -2.61 7.62
C LEU A 106 23.31 -2.79 6.44
N LEU A 107 24.29 -3.67 6.56
CA LEU A 107 25.21 -3.99 5.48
C LEU A 107 24.45 -4.54 4.27
N PHE A 108 23.51 -5.46 4.47
CA PHE A 108 22.65 -5.96 3.39
C PHE A 108 21.91 -4.83 2.67
N HIS A 109 21.28 -3.90 3.41
CA HIS A 109 20.62 -2.74 2.81
C HIS A 109 21.60 -1.84 2.06
N GLY A 110 22.73 -1.50 2.68
CA GLY A 110 23.77 -0.65 2.09
C GLY A 110 24.34 -1.27 0.82
N SER A 111 24.69 -2.56 0.85
CA SER A 111 25.20 -3.29 -0.31
C SER A 111 24.19 -3.34 -1.45
N ILE A 112 22.92 -3.70 -1.17
CA ILE A 112 21.90 -3.73 -2.23
C ILE A 112 21.66 -2.31 -2.76
N PHE A 113 21.57 -1.30 -1.90
CA PHE A 113 21.43 0.10 -2.30
C PHE A 113 22.57 0.53 -3.23
N THR A 114 23.82 0.23 -2.88
CA THR A 114 24.98 0.55 -3.73
C THR A 114 24.95 -0.22 -5.05
N ILE A 115 24.62 -1.51 -5.04
CA ILE A 115 24.53 -2.32 -6.26
C ILE A 115 23.47 -1.74 -7.22
N VAL A 116 22.28 -1.42 -6.71
CA VAL A 116 21.19 -0.87 -7.53
C VAL A 116 21.50 0.57 -7.95
N ALA A 117 22.18 1.38 -7.14
CA ALA A 117 22.63 2.72 -7.50
C ALA A 117 23.70 2.71 -8.60
N CYS A 118 24.60 1.72 -8.58
CA CYS A 118 25.70 1.59 -9.53
C CYS A 118 25.35 0.79 -10.80
N CYS A 119 24.21 0.11 -10.83
CA CYS A 119 23.79 -0.69 -11.98
C CYS A 119 23.58 0.18 -13.23
N ARG A 120 24.20 -0.22 -14.36
CA ARG A 120 24.18 0.49 -15.65
C ARG A 120 23.54 -0.32 -16.78
N LEU A 121 22.67 -1.27 -16.44
CA LEU A 121 21.99 -2.06 -17.45
C LEU A 121 21.10 -1.16 -18.34
N PRO A 122 20.99 -1.44 -19.65
CA PRO A 122 20.04 -0.73 -20.51
C PRO A 122 18.62 -0.84 -19.96
N LEU A 123 17.83 0.25 -20.06
CA LEU A 123 16.45 0.35 -19.57
C LEU A 123 16.28 0.27 -18.04
N TYR A 124 17.35 0.09 -17.28
CA TYR A 124 17.30 0.13 -15.82
C TYR A 124 17.41 1.58 -15.30
N SER A 125 16.57 1.92 -14.32
CA SER A 125 16.62 3.20 -13.63
C SER A 125 17.25 3.03 -12.24
N PRO A 126 18.46 3.59 -11.98
CA PRO A 126 19.06 3.60 -10.64
C PRO A 126 18.16 4.23 -9.59
N VAL A 127 17.39 5.26 -9.97
CA VAL A 127 16.41 5.91 -9.08
C VAL A 127 15.33 4.93 -8.66
N MET A 128 14.80 4.13 -9.58
CA MET A 128 13.74 3.17 -9.25
C MET A 128 14.27 2.03 -8.39
N GLY A 129 15.45 1.49 -8.69
CA GLY A 129 16.04 0.43 -7.86
C GLY A 129 16.40 0.92 -6.45
N THR A 130 16.96 2.13 -6.33
CA THR A 130 17.21 2.75 -5.02
C THR A 130 15.91 3.10 -4.29
N ALA A 131 14.83 3.45 -4.99
CA ALA A 131 13.51 3.69 -4.40
C ALA A 131 12.95 2.41 -3.75
N VAL A 132 13.08 1.26 -4.42
CA VAL A 132 12.67 -0.04 -3.84
C VAL A 132 13.40 -0.27 -2.52
N VAL A 133 14.71 -0.10 -2.46
CA VAL A 133 15.48 -0.31 -1.22
C VAL A 133 15.11 0.73 -0.15
N SER A 134 14.94 1.98 -0.56
CA SER A 134 14.60 3.11 0.33
C SER A 134 13.23 2.93 0.99
N ALA A 135 12.28 2.27 0.32
CA ALA A 135 10.97 1.95 0.90
C ALA A 135 11.12 1.14 2.19
N PHE A 136 12.15 0.30 2.27
CA PHE A 136 12.36 -0.57 3.42
C PHE A 136 13.25 0.04 4.51
N PHE A 137 13.76 1.27 4.35
CA PHE A 137 14.40 2.01 5.45
C PHE A 137 13.43 2.25 6.61
N PHE A 138 12.13 2.40 6.32
CA PHE A 138 11.09 2.49 7.33
C PHE A 138 11.07 1.29 8.29
N HIS A 139 11.28 0.07 7.79
CA HIS A 139 11.28 -1.13 8.64
C HIS A 139 12.51 -1.17 9.56
N GLY A 140 13.64 -0.63 9.10
CA GLY A 140 14.80 -0.46 9.97
C GLY A 140 14.56 0.60 11.04
N LEU A 141 13.90 1.71 10.71
CA LEU A 141 13.44 2.69 11.69
C LEU A 141 12.49 2.04 12.71
N HIS A 142 11.47 1.33 12.23
CA HIS A 142 10.48 0.59 13.01
C HIS A 142 11.13 -0.32 14.07
N GLU A 143 12.08 -1.16 13.66
CA GLU A 143 12.74 -2.08 14.59
C GLU A 143 13.72 -1.41 15.55
N THR A 144 14.37 -0.33 15.12
CA THR A 144 15.36 0.34 15.96
C THR A 144 14.72 1.23 17.02
N VAL A 145 13.52 1.78 16.79
CA VAL A 145 12.79 2.51 17.84
C VAL A 145 12.36 1.57 18.98
N HIS A 146 12.12 0.28 18.71
CA HIS A 146 11.85 -0.74 19.73
C HIS A 146 13.06 -1.16 20.57
N GLN A 147 14.27 -0.74 20.20
CA GLN A 147 15.52 -1.08 20.89
C GLN A 147 15.82 -2.59 20.91
N THR A 148 15.35 -3.32 19.89
CA THR A 148 15.52 -4.77 19.76
C THR A 148 16.46 -5.18 18.62
N ALA A 149 16.59 -4.34 17.59
CA ALA A 149 17.46 -4.62 16.43
C ALA A 149 18.93 -4.88 16.81
N PHE A 150 19.47 -4.09 17.74
CA PHE A 150 20.82 -4.22 18.28
C PHE A 150 20.80 -4.58 19.77
N ARG A 151 21.85 -5.26 20.26
CA ARG A 151 22.08 -5.46 21.70
C ARG A 151 22.42 -4.13 22.38
N SER A 152 23.20 -3.30 21.71
CA SER A 152 23.63 -1.99 22.17
C SER A 152 22.53 -0.94 21.94
N ARG A 153 22.02 -0.36 23.03
CA ARG A 153 20.93 0.64 22.98
C ARG A 153 21.30 1.89 22.18
N TRP A 154 22.52 2.40 22.35
CA TRP A 154 22.95 3.61 21.65
C TRP A 154 23.02 3.41 20.12
N ILE A 155 23.35 2.19 19.65
CA ILE A 155 23.35 1.86 18.22
C ILE A 155 21.92 1.91 17.67
N ASN A 156 20.94 1.33 18.38
CA ASN A 156 19.53 1.44 18.00
C ASN A 156 19.11 2.90 17.87
N VAL A 157 19.43 3.75 18.87
CA VAL A 157 19.09 5.19 18.83
C VAL A 157 19.73 5.89 17.63
N LEU A 158 21.02 5.67 17.39
CA LEU A 158 21.74 6.27 16.27
C LEU A 158 21.12 5.87 14.92
N VAL A 159 20.88 4.58 14.73
CA VAL A 159 20.31 4.04 13.48
C VAL A 159 18.86 4.49 13.30
N ALA A 160 18.07 4.55 14.38
CA ALA A 160 16.70 5.06 14.34
C ALA A 160 16.68 6.52 13.87
N HIS A 161 17.52 7.40 14.44
CA HIS A 161 17.59 8.79 13.98
C HIS A 161 18.07 8.90 12.54
N PHE A 162 19.08 8.12 12.14
CA PHE A 162 19.57 8.11 10.76
C PHE A 162 18.50 7.67 9.75
N LEU A 163 17.84 6.54 9.97
CA LEU A 163 16.78 6.05 9.07
C LEU A 163 15.54 6.93 9.15
N GLY A 164 15.20 7.45 10.33
CA GLY A 164 14.13 8.42 10.50
C GLY A 164 14.38 9.71 9.72
N PHE A 165 15.61 10.19 9.70
CA PHE A 165 16.02 11.33 8.88
C PHE A 165 15.84 11.06 7.38
N LEU A 166 16.24 9.88 6.91
CA LEU A 166 16.07 9.51 5.50
C LEU A 166 14.59 9.39 5.10
N CYS A 167 13.72 8.99 6.03
CA CYS A 167 12.29 8.78 5.79
C CYS A 167 11.39 9.98 6.11
N LEU A 168 11.96 11.14 6.50
CA LEU A 168 11.20 12.29 7.04
C LEU A 168 10.29 11.91 8.22
N ARG A 169 10.75 11.01 9.06
CA ARG A 169 10.00 10.49 10.20
C ARG A 169 10.87 10.53 11.45
N PRO A 170 10.81 11.62 12.25
CA PRO A 170 11.63 11.77 13.45
C PRO A 170 11.46 10.58 14.41
N ALA A 171 12.58 10.06 14.91
CA ALA A 171 12.63 8.77 15.59
C ALA A 171 11.96 8.77 16.96
N ARG A 172 12.12 9.84 17.76
CA ARG A 172 11.45 9.98 19.07
C ARG A 172 9.97 10.17 18.89
N HIS A 173 9.56 11.06 17.99
CA HIS A 173 8.15 11.21 17.65
C HIS A 173 7.55 9.86 17.23
N TYR A 174 8.22 9.16 16.31
CA TYR A 174 7.73 7.88 15.84
C TYR A 174 7.71 6.80 16.92
N TRP A 175 8.65 6.82 17.87
CA TRP A 175 8.61 5.93 19.04
C TRP A 175 7.35 6.14 19.88
N TYR A 176 7.01 7.40 20.22
CA TYR A 176 5.79 7.71 20.99
C TYR A 176 4.52 7.30 20.23
N TYR A 177 4.45 7.66 18.95
CA TYR A 177 3.38 7.25 18.05
C TYR A 177 3.22 5.72 18.06
N HIS A 178 4.29 5.02 17.72
CA HIS A 178 4.23 3.59 17.46
C HIS A 178 4.03 2.77 18.74
N LEU A 179 4.54 3.23 19.89
CA LEU A 179 4.25 2.60 21.18
C LEU A 179 2.76 2.68 21.53
N ASP A 180 2.11 3.81 21.24
CA ASP A 180 0.67 3.97 21.44
C ASP A 180 -0.14 3.11 20.45
N HIS A 181 0.30 3.03 19.19
CA HIS A 181 -0.22 2.08 18.21
C HIS A 181 -0.16 0.63 18.71
N HIS A 182 0.99 0.14 19.19
CA HIS A 182 1.10 -1.22 19.74
C HIS A 182 0.15 -1.48 20.91
N ARG A 183 -0.04 -0.47 21.75
CA ARG A 183 -0.89 -0.58 22.93
C ARG A 183 -2.37 -0.63 22.58
N TYR A 184 -2.78 0.06 21.52
CA TYR A 184 -4.19 0.27 21.19
C TYR A 184 -4.53 -0.10 19.75
N THR A 185 -3.74 -0.98 19.11
CA THR A 185 -3.92 -1.37 17.70
C THR A 185 -5.37 -1.74 17.43
N GLY A 186 -5.98 -1.11 16.42
CA GLY A 186 -7.36 -1.36 16.03
C GLY A 186 -8.43 -0.75 16.95
N ASN A 187 -8.06 0.08 17.93
CA ASN A 187 -8.99 0.90 18.72
C ASN A 187 -9.18 2.27 18.04
N PRO A 188 -10.35 2.59 17.45
CA PRO A 188 -10.53 3.81 16.67
C PRO A 188 -10.37 5.12 17.46
N GLN A 189 -10.44 5.07 18.80
CA GLN A 189 -10.35 6.26 19.65
C GLN A 189 -8.95 6.49 20.21
N ARG A 190 -8.08 5.48 20.18
CA ARG A 190 -6.79 5.50 20.88
C ARG A 190 -5.62 5.04 20.03
N ASP A 191 -5.86 4.33 18.94
CA ASP A 191 -4.80 3.95 18.02
C ASP A 191 -4.24 5.21 17.34
N SER A 192 -2.94 5.45 17.48
CA SER A 192 -2.27 6.59 16.84
C SER A 192 -2.33 6.52 15.31
N GLU A 193 -2.51 5.34 14.72
CA GLU A 193 -2.66 5.17 13.27
C GLU A 193 -4.07 5.51 12.76
N LEU A 194 -5.08 5.50 13.63
CA LEU A 194 -6.49 5.74 13.30
C LEU A 194 -7.00 7.12 13.77
N GLN A 195 -6.09 8.08 13.94
CA GLN A 195 -6.44 9.37 14.52
C GLN A 195 -7.30 10.21 13.55
N PRO A 196 -8.48 10.68 13.99
CA PRO A 196 -9.32 11.57 13.19
C PRO A 196 -8.56 12.84 12.79
N GLY A 197 -8.51 13.12 11.49
CA GLY A 197 -7.88 14.33 10.95
C GLY A 197 -6.41 14.19 10.55
N SER A 198 -5.76 13.04 10.78
CA SER A 198 -4.49 12.74 10.12
C SER A 198 -4.70 12.42 8.64
N PHE A 199 -3.77 12.84 7.78
CA PHE A 199 -3.78 12.42 6.38
C PHE A 199 -3.42 10.93 6.21
N LEU A 200 -2.98 10.25 7.28
CA LEU A 200 -2.63 8.83 7.27
C LEU A 200 -3.86 7.91 7.43
N ASP A 201 -4.91 8.35 8.12
CA ASP A 201 -6.16 7.57 8.28
C ASP A 201 -7.20 7.90 7.20
N LEU A 202 -6.77 7.89 5.94
CA LEU A 202 -7.69 8.02 4.82
C LEU A 202 -8.59 6.80 4.75
N ALA A 203 -9.91 7.01 4.70
CA ALA A 203 -10.85 5.94 4.35
C ALA A 203 -10.57 5.46 2.92
N ILE A 204 -10.31 4.16 2.75
CA ILE A 204 -10.04 3.52 1.46
C ILE A 204 -11.24 2.65 1.08
N ASP A 205 -12.35 3.31 0.76
CA ASP A 205 -13.60 2.65 0.37
C ASP A 205 -13.83 2.68 -1.15
N ARG A 206 -13.02 3.45 -1.88
CA ARG A 206 -13.13 3.67 -3.33
C ARG A 206 -11.77 3.53 -4.03
N PRO A 207 -11.74 3.13 -5.32
CA PRO A 207 -10.51 3.03 -6.10
C PRO A 207 -9.65 4.32 -6.10
N ALA A 208 -10.29 5.49 -6.18
CA ALA A 208 -9.57 6.77 -6.14
C ALA A 208 -8.84 7.01 -4.81
N GLN A 209 -9.46 6.63 -3.68
CA GLN A 209 -8.85 6.74 -2.36
C GLN A 209 -7.68 5.76 -2.21
N TYR A 210 -7.81 4.57 -2.79
CA TYR A 210 -6.72 3.59 -2.83
C TYR A 210 -5.53 4.13 -3.61
N LEU A 211 -5.74 4.72 -4.80
CA LEU A 211 -4.67 5.34 -5.58
C LEU A 211 -4.05 6.55 -4.87
N LEU A 212 -4.86 7.36 -4.18
CA LEU A 212 -4.35 8.48 -3.37
C LEU A 212 -3.50 7.98 -2.21
N TYR A 213 -3.94 6.94 -1.50
CA TYR A 213 -3.16 6.30 -0.44
C TYR A 213 -1.85 5.73 -0.99
N LEU A 214 -1.90 5.00 -2.11
CA LEU A 214 -0.72 4.46 -2.78
C LEU A 214 0.18 5.55 -3.36
N SER A 215 -0.28 6.77 -3.63
CA SER A 215 0.61 7.83 -4.12
C SER A 215 1.68 8.24 -3.09
N GLY A 216 1.43 8.00 -1.80
CA GLY A 216 2.29 8.47 -0.71
C GLY A 216 2.19 9.98 -0.43
N ILE A 217 1.46 10.76 -1.24
CA ILE A 217 1.24 12.19 -1.03
C ILE A 217 0.67 12.50 0.36
N PRO A 218 -0.38 11.79 0.84
CA PRO A 218 -0.93 12.04 2.17
C PRO A 218 0.12 11.88 3.29
N PHE A 219 1.00 10.89 3.16
CA PHE A 219 2.09 10.68 4.11
C PHE A 219 3.08 11.86 4.11
N TRP A 220 3.48 12.37 2.94
CA TRP A 220 4.42 13.48 2.88
C TRP A 220 3.85 14.75 3.49
N LEU A 221 2.56 15.03 3.25
CA LEU A 221 1.87 16.16 3.85
C LEU A 221 1.79 16.03 5.38
N ASP A 222 1.45 14.84 5.88
CA ASP A 222 1.41 14.55 7.32
C ASP A 222 2.79 14.65 7.97
N ALA A 223 3.81 14.02 7.38
CA ALA A 223 5.17 14.03 7.89
C ALA A 223 5.75 15.45 7.96
N ALA A 224 5.55 16.24 6.90
CA ALA A 224 6.02 17.63 6.87
C ALA A 224 5.24 18.53 7.84
N SER A 225 3.91 18.41 7.89
CA SER A 225 3.08 19.24 8.77
C SER A 225 3.35 18.93 10.24
N THR A 226 3.52 17.66 10.59
CA THR A 226 3.87 17.19 11.94
C THR A 226 5.25 17.70 12.34
N LEU A 227 6.26 17.54 11.47
CA LEU A 227 7.62 18.01 11.73
C LEU A 227 7.65 19.52 11.99
N VAL A 228 6.97 20.32 11.15
CA VAL A 228 6.90 21.78 11.34
C VAL A 228 6.14 22.14 12.61
N SER A 229 5.00 21.46 12.88
CA SER A 229 4.18 21.70 14.07
C SER A 229 4.95 21.44 15.36
N HIS A 230 5.68 20.33 15.46
CA HIS A 230 6.54 20.04 16.61
C HIS A 230 7.67 21.05 16.75
N ALA A 231 8.29 21.48 15.65
CA ALA A 231 9.39 22.45 15.70
C ALA A 231 8.95 23.82 16.26
N ILE A 232 7.72 24.26 15.96
CA ILE A 232 7.11 25.46 16.53
C ILE A 232 6.47 25.22 17.92
N GLY A 233 6.55 24.00 18.45
CA GLY A 233 6.12 23.62 19.79
C GLY A 233 4.63 23.23 19.91
N ARG A 234 3.94 22.97 18.81
CA ARG A 234 2.56 22.45 18.82
C ARG A 234 2.59 20.93 18.89
N CYS A 235 2.29 20.39 20.07
CA CYS A 235 2.16 18.95 20.32
C CYS A 235 0.71 18.71 20.77
N GLN A 236 -0.16 18.31 19.84
CA GLN A 236 -1.61 18.16 20.07
C GLN A 236 -2.03 16.69 20.18
N GLU A 237 -1.10 15.78 19.89
CA GLU A 237 -1.35 14.35 19.77
C GLU A 237 -1.51 13.70 21.15
N ALA A 238 -2.57 12.89 21.30
CA ALA A 238 -2.94 12.31 22.60
C ALA A 238 -1.86 11.38 23.20
N TYR A 239 -0.98 10.81 22.36
CA TYR A 239 0.12 9.96 22.81
C TYR A 239 1.32 10.73 23.37
N LEU A 240 1.39 12.05 23.19
CA LEU A 240 2.39 12.93 23.81
C LEU A 240 1.88 13.38 25.20
N ARG A 241 1.87 12.43 26.14
CA ARG A 241 1.12 12.53 27.41
C ARG A 241 1.68 13.52 28.45
N ASN A 242 2.91 13.99 28.29
CA ASN A 242 3.57 14.84 29.27
C ASN A 242 4.51 15.85 28.61
N GLN A 243 4.85 16.90 29.36
CA GLN A 243 5.69 18.00 28.87
C GLN A 243 7.06 17.52 28.38
N ARG A 244 7.63 16.50 29.03
CA ARG A 244 8.90 15.92 28.62
C ARG A 244 8.82 15.31 27.22
N ALA A 245 7.76 14.56 26.91
CA ALA A 245 7.55 14.00 25.57
C ALA A 245 7.45 15.12 24.52
N CYS A 246 6.70 16.18 24.83
CA CYS A 246 6.59 17.36 23.97
C CYS A 246 7.95 18.05 23.75
N ASP A 247 8.75 18.23 24.80
CA ASP A 247 10.07 18.86 24.72
C ASP A 247 11.08 18.01 23.92
N GLU A 248 11.01 16.68 24.06
CA GLU A 248 11.83 15.72 23.31
C GLU A 248 11.50 15.79 21.80
N VAL A 249 10.23 15.70 21.41
CA VAL A 249 9.84 15.75 19.98
C VAL A 249 10.07 17.14 19.36
N LYS A 250 9.87 18.21 20.14
CA LYS A 250 10.16 19.58 19.71
C LYS A 250 11.64 19.78 19.41
N SER A 251 12.51 19.31 20.31
CA SER A 251 13.96 19.42 20.16
C SER A 251 14.44 18.58 18.98
N GLU A 252 13.90 17.36 18.83
CA GLU A 252 14.17 16.49 17.70
C GLU A 252 13.75 17.15 16.37
N ALA A 253 12.53 17.66 16.27
CA ALA A 253 12.01 18.30 15.07
C ALA A 253 12.86 19.49 14.62
N ARG A 254 13.30 20.32 15.58
CA ARG A 254 14.24 21.43 15.32
C ARG A 254 15.59 20.94 14.82
N GLY A 255 16.13 19.87 15.40
CA GLY A 255 17.36 19.24 14.94
C GLY A 255 17.24 18.72 13.50
N TYR A 256 16.14 18.05 13.18
CA TYR A 256 15.86 17.56 11.83
C TYR A 256 15.77 18.72 10.83
N LEU A 257 14.97 19.75 11.12
CA LEU A 257 14.84 20.93 10.25
C LEU A 257 16.16 21.68 10.07
N LEU A 258 16.99 21.77 11.12
CA LEU A 258 18.32 22.37 11.03
C LEU A 258 19.18 21.59 10.01
N VAL A 259 19.24 20.26 10.13
CA VAL A 259 20.03 19.42 9.22
C VAL A 259 19.46 19.46 7.79
N TYR A 260 18.14 19.39 7.63
CA TYR A 260 17.50 19.55 6.31
C TYR A 260 17.81 20.91 5.69
N GLY A 261 17.74 22.00 6.47
CA GLY A 261 18.08 23.35 6.03
C GLY A 261 19.55 23.47 5.61
N LEU A 262 20.48 22.88 6.38
CA LEU A 262 21.90 22.86 6.03
C LEU A 262 22.15 22.09 4.72
N LEU A 263 21.53 20.93 4.53
CA LEU A 263 21.65 20.17 3.28
C LEU A 263 21.03 20.90 2.09
N ALA A 264 19.90 21.58 2.29
CA ALA A 264 19.29 22.41 1.25
C ALA A 264 20.20 23.58 0.86
N LEU A 265 20.83 24.25 1.83
CA LEU A 265 21.81 25.32 1.59
C LEU A 265 23.06 24.80 0.86
N LEU A 266 23.56 23.63 1.22
CA LEU A 266 24.68 22.98 0.53
C LEU A 266 24.32 22.61 -0.92
N GLY A 267 23.11 22.07 -1.14
CA GLY A 267 22.59 21.81 -2.47
C GLY A 267 22.46 23.08 -3.31
N ALA A 268 21.92 24.16 -2.74
CA ALA A 268 21.79 25.44 -3.44
C ALA A 268 23.13 26.05 -3.86
N ARG A 269 24.22 25.77 -3.12
CA ARG A 269 25.57 26.26 -3.42
C ARG A 269 26.37 25.40 -4.40
N SER A 270 25.96 24.16 -4.63
CA SER A 270 26.72 23.19 -5.43
C SER A 270 25.77 22.33 -6.26
N PRO A 271 25.71 22.54 -7.59
CA PRO A 271 24.88 21.72 -8.49
C PRO A 271 25.19 20.22 -8.36
N GLY A 272 26.45 19.84 -8.14
CA GLY A 272 26.84 18.45 -7.89
C GLY A 272 26.23 17.89 -6.60
N THR A 273 26.25 18.67 -5.52
CA THR A 273 25.63 18.29 -4.24
C THR A 273 24.12 18.21 -4.37
N ALA A 274 23.47 19.18 -5.03
CA ALA A 274 22.04 19.13 -5.31
C ALA A 274 21.67 17.88 -6.11
N TRP A 275 22.46 17.53 -7.13
CA TRP A 275 22.24 16.33 -7.93
C TRP A 275 22.37 15.06 -7.08
N VAL A 276 23.39 14.94 -6.22
CA VAL A 276 23.56 13.77 -5.34
C VAL A 276 22.38 13.64 -4.37
N LEU A 277 22.00 14.72 -3.69
CA LEU A 277 20.88 14.72 -2.74
C LEU A 277 19.56 14.39 -3.43
N TRP A 278 19.32 14.95 -4.61
CA TRP A 278 18.12 14.69 -5.39
C TRP A 278 18.08 13.25 -5.90
N HIS A 279 19.17 12.78 -6.52
CA HIS A 279 19.20 11.52 -7.25
C HIS A 279 19.28 10.29 -6.34
N PHE A 280 20.01 10.36 -5.23
CA PHE A 280 20.21 9.22 -4.33
C PHE A 280 19.41 9.28 -3.04
N TRP A 281 18.68 10.36 -2.78
CA TRP A 281 17.88 10.45 -1.58
C TRP A 281 16.47 10.98 -1.81
N VAL A 282 16.29 12.25 -2.21
CA VAL A 282 14.96 12.86 -2.27
C VAL A 282 14.06 12.16 -3.31
N CYS A 283 14.54 12.01 -4.54
CA CYS A 283 13.77 11.38 -5.62
C CYS A 283 13.47 9.90 -5.33
N PRO A 284 14.45 9.05 -4.94
CA PRO A 284 14.17 7.69 -4.50
C PRO A 284 13.18 7.60 -3.34
N ALA A 285 13.27 8.48 -2.34
CA ALA A 285 12.34 8.50 -1.22
C ALA A 285 10.90 8.78 -1.67
N LEU A 286 10.68 9.71 -2.59
CA LEU A 286 9.36 10.01 -3.16
C LEU A 286 8.74 8.76 -3.82
N PHE A 287 9.52 8.06 -4.66
CA PHE A 287 9.08 6.81 -5.31
C PHE A 287 9.01 5.60 -4.35
N ALA A 288 9.71 5.66 -3.22
CA ALA A 288 9.66 4.64 -2.20
C ALA A 288 8.31 4.59 -1.47
N GLN A 289 7.63 5.73 -1.31
CA GLN A 289 6.36 5.77 -0.58
C GLN A 289 5.28 4.91 -1.23
N PRO A 290 5.01 4.96 -2.55
CA PRO A 290 4.06 4.04 -3.17
C PRO A 290 4.34 2.56 -2.90
N ILE A 291 5.60 2.16 -2.95
CA ILE A 291 6.04 0.79 -2.66
C ILE A 291 5.77 0.44 -1.19
N LEU A 292 6.09 1.35 -0.27
CA LEU A 292 5.84 1.17 1.15
C LEU A 292 4.34 1.14 1.48
N ARG A 293 3.51 2.01 0.90
CA ARG A 293 2.06 2.02 1.13
C ARG A 293 1.40 0.75 0.64
N PHE A 294 1.83 0.25 -0.52
CA PHE A 294 1.41 -1.05 -1.04
C PHE A 294 1.71 -2.20 -0.07
N TYR A 295 2.86 -2.13 0.59
CA TYR A 295 3.28 -3.08 1.62
C TYR A 295 2.43 -2.95 2.90
N LEU A 296 2.42 -1.76 3.53
CA LEU A 296 1.76 -1.51 4.83
C LEU A 296 0.24 -1.74 4.79
N LEU A 297 -0.38 -1.58 3.62
CA LEU A 297 -1.81 -1.88 3.46
C LEU A 297 -2.14 -3.32 3.87
N ALA A 298 -1.23 -4.27 3.62
CA ALA A 298 -1.46 -5.68 3.93
C ALA A 298 -1.26 -6.04 5.41
N GLU A 299 -0.85 -5.11 6.28
CA GLU A 299 -0.57 -5.40 7.69
C GLU A 299 -1.82 -5.31 8.57
N HIS A 300 -2.55 -4.21 8.47
CA HIS A 300 -3.73 -3.94 9.30
C HIS A 300 -5.03 -3.73 8.50
N ARG A 301 -4.98 -3.34 7.22
CA ARG A 301 -6.23 -3.11 6.46
C ARG A 301 -6.96 -4.41 6.15
N GLY A 302 -8.28 -4.32 6.20
CA GLY A 302 -9.17 -5.47 6.07
C GLY A 302 -9.24 -6.34 7.34
N ARG A 303 -8.50 -6.01 8.41
CA ARG A 303 -8.56 -6.69 9.71
C ARG A 303 -9.59 -6.03 10.62
N LYS A 304 -10.15 -6.80 11.56
CA LYS A 304 -11.13 -6.31 12.52
C LYS A 304 -10.54 -5.20 13.38
N LEU A 305 -11.34 -4.14 13.60
CA LEU A 305 -11.08 -3.13 14.63
C LEU A 305 -11.33 -3.78 15.99
N SER A 306 -10.29 -4.38 16.53
CA SER A 306 -10.30 -5.14 17.77
C SER A 306 -8.98 -4.89 18.48
N THR A 307 -8.93 -5.00 19.79
CA THR A 307 -7.64 -4.98 20.52
C THR A 307 -6.99 -6.36 20.58
N VAL A 308 -7.60 -7.38 19.96
CA VAL A 308 -7.04 -8.71 19.85
C VAL A 308 -6.04 -8.77 18.69
N VAL A 309 -4.76 -8.95 19.01
CA VAL A 309 -3.63 -8.84 18.07
C VAL A 309 -3.80 -9.72 16.83
N TYR A 310 -4.13 -11.00 17.01
CA TYR A 310 -4.30 -11.91 15.86
C TYR A 310 -5.57 -11.65 15.06
N LYS A 311 -6.49 -10.78 15.54
CA LYS A 311 -7.67 -10.33 14.78
C LYS A 311 -7.41 -9.03 14.02
N ASN A 312 -6.61 -8.12 14.59
CA ASN A 312 -6.37 -6.78 14.06
C ASN A 312 -5.08 -6.63 13.23
N THR A 313 -4.17 -7.60 13.31
CA THR A 313 -2.86 -7.58 12.66
C THR A 313 -2.67 -8.86 11.82
N ARG A 314 -1.92 -8.77 10.72
CA ARG A 314 -1.71 -9.86 9.76
C ARG A 314 -0.23 -10.22 9.61
N THR A 315 0.06 -11.52 9.62
CA THR A 315 1.30 -12.06 9.04
C THR A 315 1.10 -12.27 7.54
N THR A 316 2.01 -11.74 6.73
CA THR A 316 1.99 -11.87 5.27
C THR A 316 3.18 -12.70 4.80
N TYR A 317 2.92 -13.91 4.30
CA TYR A 317 4.02 -14.77 3.83
C TYR A 317 4.58 -14.26 2.51
N THR A 318 5.92 -14.20 2.44
CA THR A 318 6.63 -13.75 1.24
C THR A 318 7.99 -14.42 1.09
N ASN A 319 8.63 -14.21 -0.06
CA ASN A 319 9.94 -14.77 -0.36
C ASN A 319 11.03 -14.22 0.58
N TRP A 320 12.16 -14.92 0.63
CA TRP A 320 13.23 -14.60 1.58
C TRP A 320 13.85 -13.23 1.35
N PHE A 321 13.91 -12.77 0.09
CA PHE A 321 14.56 -11.51 -0.27
C PHE A 321 13.72 -10.32 0.19
N LEU A 322 12.42 -10.29 -0.12
CA LEU A 322 11.53 -9.25 0.37
C LEU A 322 11.44 -9.26 1.89
N ARG A 323 11.41 -10.45 2.50
CA ARG A 323 11.45 -10.57 3.96
C ARG A 323 12.75 -10.00 4.55
N ARG A 324 13.90 -10.26 3.92
CA ARG A 324 15.17 -9.69 4.35
C ARG A 324 15.20 -8.18 4.17
N LEU A 325 14.72 -7.64 3.05
CA LEU A 325 14.58 -6.18 2.88
C LEU A 325 13.67 -5.56 3.95
N ALA A 326 12.53 -6.18 4.23
CA ALA A 326 11.57 -5.64 5.18
C ALA A 326 11.88 -5.94 6.64
N TRP A 327 13.15 -6.20 7.00
CA TRP A 327 13.54 -6.51 8.39
C TRP A 327 12.63 -7.56 9.02
N CYS A 328 12.27 -8.63 8.30
CA CYS A 328 11.35 -9.66 8.78
C CYS A 328 9.96 -9.18 9.25
N MET A 329 9.58 -7.92 9.01
CA MET A 329 8.25 -7.37 9.30
C MET A 329 7.08 -8.02 8.58
N PRO A 330 7.21 -8.86 7.52
CA PRO A 330 6.05 -9.64 7.09
C PRO A 330 5.47 -10.53 8.21
N TYR A 331 6.24 -10.80 9.28
CA TYR A 331 5.76 -11.35 10.55
C TYR A 331 5.22 -10.24 11.50
N HIS A 332 4.32 -9.40 10.98
CA HIS A 332 3.86 -8.20 11.71
C HIS A 332 2.96 -8.54 12.89
N MET A 333 2.14 -9.58 12.78
CA MET A 333 1.33 -10.07 13.91
C MET A 333 2.21 -10.54 15.07
N GLU A 334 3.30 -11.26 14.79
CA GLU A 334 4.26 -11.69 15.79
C GLU A 334 4.97 -10.50 16.43
N HIS A 335 5.30 -9.50 15.63
CA HIS A 335 5.87 -8.25 16.10
C HIS A 335 4.90 -7.51 17.03
N HIS A 336 3.62 -7.39 16.68
CA HIS A 336 2.59 -6.80 17.54
C HIS A 336 2.33 -7.60 18.82
N ALA A 337 2.40 -8.93 18.73
CA ALA A 337 2.25 -9.82 19.87
C ALA A 337 3.41 -9.66 20.86
N TRP A 338 4.63 -9.60 20.35
CA TRP A 338 5.85 -9.59 21.15
C TRP A 338 6.91 -8.64 20.57
N PRO A 339 6.73 -7.31 20.70
CA PRO A 339 7.63 -6.31 20.12
C PRO A 339 9.04 -6.34 20.76
N SER A 340 9.21 -7.08 21.86
CA SER A 340 10.51 -7.32 22.50
C SER A 340 11.39 -8.33 21.76
N ILE A 341 10.82 -9.13 20.85
CA ILE A 341 11.54 -10.10 20.04
C ILE A 341 12.28 -9.36 18.91
N PRO A 342 13.60 -9.55 18.75
CA PRO A 342 14.33 -8.92 17.66
C PRO A 342 13.88 -9.48 16.30
N PHE A 343 13.84 -8.62 15.28
CA PHE A 343 13.29 -8.95 13.97
C PHE A 343 13.75 -10.28 13.34
N TYR A 344 15.03 -10.65 13.46
CA TYR A 344 15.57 -11.91 12.91
C TYR A 344 15.07 -13.17 13.64
N LYS A 345 14.35 -13.01 14.75
CA LYS A 345 13.70 -14.08 15.52
C LYS A 345 12.18 -14.13 15.32
N LEU A 346 11.58 -13.21 14.57
CA LEU A 346 10.14 -13.21 14.30
C LEU A 346 9.66 -14.45 13.54
N ARG A 347 10.50 -15.02 12.67
CA ARG A 347 10.20 -16.31 12.03
C ARG A 347 10.08 -17.45 13.05
N GLU A 348 10.97 -17.49 14.03
CA GLU A 348 10.92 -18.49 15.11
C GLU A 348 9.67 -18.28 15.96
N ALA A 349 9.30 -17.02 16.24
CA ALA A 349 8.06 -16.68 16.94
C ALA A 349 6.81 -17.12 16.16
N ASN A 350 6.77 -16.92 14.84
CA ASN A 350 5.70 -17.41 13.97
C ASN A 350 5.55 -18.93 14.05
N HIS A 351 6.65 -19.68 14.02
CA HIS A 351 6.62 -21.14 14.15
C HIS A 351 6.12 -21.60 15.53
N LEU A 352 6.46 -20.90 16.62
CA LEU A 352 5.92 -21.18 17.95
C LEU A 352 4.41 -20.96 18.00
N LEU A 353 3.94 -19.84 17.46
CA LEU A 353 2.53 -19.49 17.41
C LEU A 353 1.71 -20.48 16.58
N LEU A 354 2.20 -20.86 15.39
CA LEU A 354 1.53 -21.87 14.55
C LEU A 354 1.42 -23.22 15.24
N ARG A 355 2.50 -23.68 15.90
CA ARG A 355 2.47 -24.94 16.67
C ARG A 355 1.49 -24.88 17.83
N ALA A 356 1.41 -23.73 18.51
CA ALA A 356 0.46 -23.52 19.59
C ALA A 356 -0.99 -23.51 19.09
N ALA A 357 -1.27 -22.79 18.00
CA ALA A 357 -2.59 -22.74 17.38
C ALA A 357 -3.04 -24.13 16.88
N GLN A 358 -2.13 -24.90 16.28
CA GLN A 358 -2.42 -26.26 15.84
C GLN A 358 -2.79 -27.17 17.03
N LYS A 359 -2.08 -27.07 18.16
CA LYS A 359 -2.41 -27.81 19.39
C LYS A 359 -3.76 -27.39 19.99
N ALA A 360 -4.15 -26.13 19.82
CA ALA A 360 -5.38 -25.55 20.37
C ALA A 360 -6.64 -25.81 19.52
N GLY A 361 -6.58 -26.67 18.50
CA GLY A 361 -7.74 -27.03 17.66
C GLY A 361 -7.69 -26.53 16.21
N GLY A 362 -6.53 -26.05 15.73
CA GLY A 362 -6.25 -25.80 14.31
C GLY A 362 -6.01 -24.34 13.91
N ASP A 363 -5.51 -24.13 12.69
CA ASP A 363 -5.07 -22.81 12.17
C ASP A 363 -6.20 -21.77 12.05
N GLY A 364 -7.45 -22.20 12.16
CA GLY A 364 -8.63 -21.34 12.05
C GLY A 364 -8.63 -20.17 13.03
N LEU A 365 -7.96 -20.30 14.18
CA LEU A 365 -7.80 -19.21 15.16
C LEU A 365 -7.08 -17.99 14.55
N LEU A 366 -6.06 -18.22 13.72
CA LEU A 366 -5.24 -17.16 13.12
C LEU A 366 -5.89 -16.56 11.86
N GLU A 367 -6.75 -17.33 11.20
CA GLU A 367 -7.51 -16.87 10.03
C GLU A 367 -8.79 -16.08 10.43
N GLN A 368 -9.19 -16.13 11.70
CA GLN A 368 -10.31 -15.36 12.26
C GLN A 368 -9.90 -13.90 12.51
N GLY A 369 -10.06 -13.04 11.52
CA GLY A 369 -9.83 -11.60 11.71
C GLY A 369 -10.08 -10.73 10.49
N GLU A 370 -10.32 -11.32 9.31
CA GLU A 370 -10.71 -10.57 8.12
C GLU A 370 -12.15 -10.05 8.24
N ILE A 371 -12.37 -8.78 7.88
CA ILE A 371 -13.69 -8.14 7.82
C ILE A 371 -14.47 -8.64 6.59
N HIS A 372 -13.78 -8.85 5.47
CA HIS A 372 -14.40 -9.22 4.20
C HIS A 372 -14.10 -10.67 3.81
N PRO A 373 -15.11 -11.47 3.41
CA PRO A 373 -14.91 -12.85 2.97
C PRO A 373 -13.92 -12.98 1.80
N GLU A 374 -13.91 -12.01 0.89
CA GLU A 374 -13.00 -11.99 -0.28
C GLU A 374 -11.51 -11.85 0.12
N LEU A 375 -11.24 -11.29 1.30
CA LEU A 375 -9.89 -11.10 1.85
C LEU A 375 -9.42 -12.30 2.70
N LYS A 376 -10.29 -13.30 2.91
CA LYS A 376 -9.95 -14.53 3.65
C LYS A 376 -8.84 -15.30 2.94
N GLY A 377 -7.82 -15.72 3.71
CA GLY A 377 -6.65 -16.46 3.20
C GLY A 377 -5.61 -15.61 2.45
N SER A 378 -5.79 -14.29 2.37
CA SER A 378 -4.84 -13.37 1.69
C SER A 378 -3.43 -13.40 2.27
N SER A 379 -3.26 -13.76 3.54
CA SER A 379 -1.96 -13.96 4.19
C SER A 379 -1.06 -14.98 3.47
N ARG A 380 -1.64 -15.99 2.82
CA ARG A 380 -0.90 -17.03 2.05
C ARG A 380 -0.54 -16.58 0.64
N LEU A 381 -1.26 -15.61 0.08
CA LEU A 381 -1.06 -15.10 -1.28
C LEU A 381 -0.06 -13.92 -1.34
N GLY A 382 0.48 -13.52 -0.19
CA GLY A 382 1.44 -12.43 -0.06
C GLY A 382 0.86 -11.06 -0.42
N TYR A 383 1.75 -10.06 -0.53
CA TYR A 383 1.37 -8.66 -0.77
C TYR A 383 0.61 -8.44 -2.10
N LEU A 384 1.02 -9.11 -3.18
CA LEU A 384 0.37 -8.97 -4.49
C LEU A 384 -1.06 -9.52 -4.46
N GLY A 385 -1.24 -10.73 -3.91
CA GLY A 385 -2.55 -11.35 -3.81
C GLY A 385 -3.51 -10.57 -2.91
N PHE A 386 -3.01 -10.05 -1.79
CA PHE A 386 -3.79 -9.15 -0.93
C PHE A 386 -4.25 -7.90 -1.69
N ASN A 387 -3.32 -7.14 -2.28
CA ASN A 387 -3.66 -5.89 -2.97
C ASN A 387 -4.55 -6.13 -4.19
N HIS A 388 -4.36 -7.22 -4.93
CA HIS A 388 -5.25 -7.59 -6.03
C HIS A 388 -6.68 -7.83 -5.54
N ARG A 389 -6.87 -8.65 -4.50
CA ARG A 389 -8.21 -8.92 -3.94
C ARG A 389 -8.83 -7.67 -3.35
N TYR A 390 -8.04 -6.84 -2.66
CA TYR A 390 -8.51 -5.58 -2.11
C TYR A 390 -8.95 -4.61 -3.21
N TRP A 391 -8.19 -4.51 -4.30
CA TRP A 391 -8.57 -3.72 -5.46
C TRP A 391 -9.84 -4.24 -6.13
N MET A 392 -9.96 -5.55 -6.33
CA MET A 392 -11.16 -6.18 -6.88
C MET A 392 -12.38 -5.94 -5.97
N HIS A 393 -12.20 -6.01 -4.65
CA HIS A 393 -13.23 -5.67 -3.67
C HIS A 393 -13.73 -4.23 -3.84
N LEU A 394 -12.82 -3.27 -3.99
CA LEU A 394 -13.16 -1.86 -4.22
C LEU A 394 -13.90 -1.63 -5.55
N LEU A 395 -13.56 -2.39 -6.60
CA LEU A 395 -14.24 -2.33 -7.89
C LEU A 395 -15.63 -2.98 -7.87
N ARG A 396 -15.79 -4.05 -7.09
CA ARG A 396 -17.03 -4.84 -6.98
C ARG A 396 -18.02 -4.31 -5.95
N ARG A 397 -17.58 -3.44 -5.03
CA ARG A 397 -18.48 -2.80 -4.06
C ARG A 397 -19.66 -2.17 -4.80
N PRO A 398 -20.91 -2.54 -4.47
CA PRO A 398 -22.07 -1.92 -5.10
C PRO A 398 -22.00 -0.42 -4.84
N LYS A 399 -22.07 0.35 -5.93
CA LYS A 399 -22.03 1.81 -5.89
C LYS A 399 -23.38 2.30 -5.38
N ASN A 400 -23.64 2.17 -4.07
CA ASN A 400 -24.91 2.56 -3.47
C ASN A 400 -25.24 4.07 -3.64
N GLU A 401 -24.29 4.91 -4.06
CA GLU A 401 -24.55 6.32 -4.40
C GLU A 401 -24.90 6.53 -5.88
N VAL A 402 -24.51 5.61 -6.78
CA VAL A 402 -24.90 5.69 -8.20
C VAL A 402 -26.28 5.08 -8.40
N GLU A 403 -26.67 4.07 -7.61
CA GLU A 403 -28.03 3.53 -7.62
C GLU A 403 -29.08 4.48 -7.03
N LEU A 404 -28.71 5.32 -6.04
CA LEU A 404 -29.64 6.30 -5.46
C LEU A 404 -30.00 7.46 -6.41
N ILE A 405 -29.19 7.69 -7.44
CA ILE A 405 -29.43 8.70 -8.49
C ILE A 405 -30.02 8.05 -9.77
N LEU A 406 -30.03 6.72 -9.84
CA LEU A 406 -30.40 5.95 -11.03
C LEU A 406 -31.53 4.95 -10.81
N GLN A 407 -32.37 5.12 -9.80
CA GLN A 407 -33.71 4.55 -9.91
C GLN A 407 -34.48 5.43 -10.90
N PRO A 408 -34.98 4.89 -12.02
CA PRO A 408 -35.90 5.63 -12.86
C PRO A 408 -37.11 5.97 -11.98
N THR A 409 -37.27 7.23 -11.61
CA THR A 409 -38.59 7.72 -11.24
C THR A 409 -39.49 7.40 -12.42
N GLN A 410 -40.62 6.75 -12.15
CA GLN A 410 -41.53 6.24 -13.18
C GLN A 410 -41.71 7.28 -14.31
N GLY A 411 -41.32 6.91 -15.54
CA GLY A 411 -41.54 7.72 -16.73
C GLY A 411 -40.30 8.27 -17.46
N THR A 412 -39.06 8.00 -17.01
CA THR A 412 -37.86 8.43 -17.75
C THR A 412 -37.33 7.36 -18.71
N SER A 413 -37.11 7.73 -19.97
CA SER A 413 -36.63 6.82 -21.02
C SER A 413 -35.11 6.59 -20.91
N VAL A 414 -34.64 5.43 -21.39
CA VAL A 414 -33.20 5.07 -21.42
C VAL A 414 -32.35 6.08 -22.21
N ALA A 415 -32.95 6.75 -23.19
CA ALA A 415 -32.30 7.77 -24.01
C ALA A 415 -32.06 9.08 -23.23
N GLU A 416 -33.02 9.52 -22.42
CA GLU A 416 -32.89 10.73 -21.59
C GLU A 416 -31.85 10.55 -20.48
N LEU A 417 -31.80 9.36 -19.87
CA LEU A 417 -30.77 8.97 -18.91
C LEU A 417 -29.36 8.96 -19.52
N SER A 418 -29.24 8.52 -20.78
CA SER A 418 -27.96 8.51 -21.50
C SER A 418 -27.48 9.93 -21.84
N LEU A 419 -28.40 10.81 -22.24
CA LEU A 419 -28.10 12.22 -22.49
C LEU A 419 -27.69 12.95 -21.21
N LEU A 420 -28.39 12.72 -20.09
CA LEU A 420 -28.03 13.28 -18.78
C LEU A 420 -26.63 12.81 -18.31
N ARG A 421 -26.24 11.56 -18.59
CA ARG A 421 -24.89 11.04 -18.29
C ARG A 421 -23.80 11.78 -19.05
N VAL A 422 -24.02 12.05 -20.34
CA VAL A 422 -23.07 12.84 -21.16
C VAL A 422 -23.00 14.29 -20.65
N LEU A 423 -24.16 14.91 -20.35
CA LEU A 423 -24.23 16.27 -19.82
C LEU A 423 -23.71 16.42 -18.38
N TYR A 424 -23.66 15.35 -17.60
CA TYR A 424 -23.02 15.38 -16.28
C TYR A 424 -21.49 15.45 -16.41
N ILE A 425 -20.91 14.73 -17.36
CA ILE A 425 -19.47 14.80 -17.67
C ILE A 425 -19.11 16.21 -18.16
N THR A 426 -20.00 16.90 -18.90
CA THR A 426 -19.75 18.30 -19.29
C THR A 426 -19.75 19.28 -18.11
N ARG A 427 -20.22 18.91 -16.91
CA ARG A 427 -20.03 19.73 -15.70
C ARG A 427 -18.57 19.79 -15.27
N VAL A 428 -17.75 18.78 -15.60
CA VAL A 428 -16.28 18.82 -15.41
C VAL A 428 -15.68 19.97 -16.22
N VAL A 429 -16.30 20.38 -17.34
CA VAL A 429 -15.85 21.52 -18.15
C VAL A 429 -15.94 22.85 -17.38
N ARG A 430 -16.76 22.93 -16.30
CA ARG A 430 -16.81 24.10 -15.42
C ARG A 430 -15.50 24.31 -14.64
N LEU A 431 -14.67 23.28 -14.46
CA LEU A 431 -13.32 23.43 -13.90
C LEU A 431 -12.44 24.32 -14.79
N PHE A 432 -12.61 24.28 -16.11
CA PHE A 432 -11.89 25.19 -17.02
C PHE A 432 -12.36 26.65 -16.90
N LYS A 433 -13.61 26.89 -16.45
CA LYS A 433 -14.07 28.25 -16.11
C LYS A 433 -13.43 28.76 -14.81
N LEU A 434 -13.15 27.88 -13.85
CA LEU A 434 -12.40 28.20 -12.63
C LEU A 434 -10.96 28.62 -12.98
N THR A 435 -10.33 27.96 -13.95
CA THR A 435 -9.01 28.33 -14.49
C THR A 435 -9.01 29.75 -15.09
N ARG A 436 -10.11 30.16 -15.73
CA ARG A 436 -10.26 31.51 -16.31
C ARG A 436 -10.45 32.59 -15.24
N ALA A 437 -11.11 32.26 -14.13
CA ALA A 437 -11.26 33.15 -12.97
C ALA A 437 -9.96 33.28 -12.15
N LEU A 438 -9.20 32.18 -12.00
CA LEU A 438 -7.88 32.17 -11.35
C LEU A 438 -6.80 32.87 -12.19
N ASN A 439 -6.89 32.82 -13.52
CA ASN A 439 -5.96 33.54 -14.41
C ASN A 439 -6.14 35.07 -14.42
N ALA A 440 -7.27 35.59 -13.89
CA ALA A 440 -7.52 37.03 -13.84
C ALA A 440 -6.79 37.72 -12.67
N ASP A 441 -6.33 36.98 -11.65
CA ASP A 441 -5.91 37.55 -10.36
C ASP A 441 -4.48 37.20 -9.94
N LEU A 442 -3.71 36.48 -10.78
CA LEU A 442 -2.39 35.94 -10.39
C LEU A 442 -1.36 36.05 -11.52
N GLY A 443 -0.78 37.24 -11.69
CA GLY A 443 0.24 37.53 -12.71
C GLY A 443 1.49 36.63 -12.68
N GLN A 444 1.81 35.98 -11.56
CA GLN A 444 2.96 35.07 -11.42
C GLN A 444 2.71 33.63 -11.90
N PHE A 445 1.46 33.18 -12.04
CA PHE A 445 1.15 31.81 -12.51
C PHE A 445 1.16 31.67 -14.03
N ASN A 446 1.21 32.78 -14.78
CA ASN A 446 1.40 32.75 -16.22
C ASN A 446 2.77 32.16 -16.60
N GLU A 447 3.82 32.39 -15.80
CA GLU A 447 5.14 31.80 -16.05
C GLU A 447 5.15 30.28 -15.91
N ILE A 448 4.43 29.74 -14.92
CA ILE A 448 4.32 28.28 -14.70
C ILE A 448 3.52 27.64 -15.84
N ASN A 449 2.40 28.25 -16.23
CA ASN A 449 1.60 27.78 -17.35
C ASN A 449 2.37 27.84 -18.67
N ASP A 450 3.17 28.89 -18.90
CA ASP A 450 3.99 29.00 -20.09
C ASP A 450 5.19 28.06 -20.07
N LEU A 451 5.80 27.81 -18.91
CA LEU A 451 6.81 26.77 -18.74
C LEU A 451 6.23 25.39 -19.04
N PHE A 452 5.04 25.08 -18.49
CA PHE A 452 4.35 23.82 -18.75
C PHE A 452 3.99 23.66 -20.23
N LYS A 453 3.46 24.70 -20.88
CA LYS A 453 3.21 24.70 -22.33
C LYS A 453 4.48 24.48 -23.14
N LYS A 454 5.59 25.14 -22.78
CA LYS A 454 6.89 24.97 -23.43
C LYS A 454 7.41 23.55 -23.25
N VAL A 455 7.30 22.97 -22.06
CA VAL A 455 7.68 21.57 -21.78
C VAL A 455 6.82 20.62 -22.59
N LEU A 456 5.49 20.79 -22.62
CA LEU A 456 4.61 19.94 -23.43
C LEU A 456 4.90 20.07 -24.93
N ALA A 457 5.09 21.30 -25.43
CA ALA A 457 5.39 21.55 -26.84
C ALA A 457 6.72 20.92 -27.24
N ASN A 458 7.75 21.07 -26.41
CA ASN A 458 9.07 20.47 -26.67
C ASN A 458 9.05 18.94 -26.53
N ALA A 459 8.24 18.39 -25.62
CA ALA A 459 8.07 16.96 -25.43
C ALA A 459 7.07 16.31 -26.40
N ALA A 460 6.27 17.10 -27.13
CA ALA A 460 5.20 16.61 -28.00
C ALA A 460 5.66 15.55 -29.02
N PRO A 461 6.83 15.67 -29.69
CA PRO A 461 7.30 14.63 -30.60
C PRO A 461 7.54 13.28 -29.89
N ALA A 462 8.12 13.30 -28.69
CA ALA A 462 8.39 12.10 -27.90
C ALA A 462 7.09 11.47 -27.35
N ILE A 463 6.15 12.31 -26.90
CA ILE A 463 4.82 11.86 -26.46
C ILE A 463 4.07 11.22 -27.63
N LEU A 464 4.06 11.86 -28.80
CA LEU A 464 3.38 11.35 -29.99
C LEU A 464 3.99 10.04 -30.47
N MET A 465 5.32 9.93 -30.48
CA MET A 465 6.01 8.68 -30.80
C MET A 465 5.62 7.56 -29.81
N THR A 466 5.59 7.86 -28.52
CA THR A 466 5.20 6.87 -27.49
C THR A 466 3.76 6.43 -27.67
N VAL A 467 2.83 7.36 -27.90
CA VAL A 467 1.42 7.05 -28.16
C VAL A 467 1.27 6.21 -29.42
N LEU A 468 1.98 6.56 -30.50
CA LEU A 468 1.97 5.80 -31.74
C LEU A 468 2.47 4.35 -31.52
N LEU A 469 3.59 4.18 -30.80
CA LEU A 469 4.12 2.86 -30.48
C LEU A 469 3.14 2.04 -29.63
N ILE A 470 2.47 2.67 -28.66
CA ILE A 470 1.42 2.02 -27.86
C ILE A 470 0.25 1.60 -28.75
N VAL A 471 -0.23 2.47 -29.65
CA VAL A 471 -1.33 2.16 -30.57
C VAL A 471 -0.95 1.03 -31.51
N ILE A 472 0.26 1.04 -32.08
CA ILE A 472 0.77 -0.06 -32.93
C ILE A 472 0.84 -1.35 -32.12
N ALA A 473 1.36 -1.32 -30.90
CA ALA A 473 1.44 -2.49 -30.03
C ALA A 473 0.04 -3.02 -29.68
N LEU A 474 -0.90 -2.15 -29.31
CA LEU A 474 -2.28 -2.54 -29.02
C LEU A 474 -2.97 -3.13 -30.25
N PHE A 475 -2.74 -2.57 -31.43
CA PHE A 475 -3.30 -3.10 -32.67
C PHE A 475 -2.69 -4.45 -33.03
N PHE A 476 -1.36 -4.56 -33.01
CA PHE A 476 -0.64 -5.79 -33.36
C PHE A 476 -0.96 -6.91 -32.37
N PHE A 477 -0.78 -6.68 -31.07
CA PHE A 477 -1.03 -7.69 -30.05
C PHE A 477 -2.52 -7.94 -29.83
N GLY A 478 -3.38 -6.92 -29.93
CA GLY A 478 -4.83 -7.10 -29.87
C GLY A 478 -5.34 -7.95 -31.03
N THR A 479 -4.87 -7.70 -32.26
CA THR A 479 -5.21 -8.52 -33.44
C THR A 479 -4.62 -9.92 -33.32
N PHE A 480 -3.37 -10.05 -32.87
CA PHE A 480 -2.71 -11.34 -32.67
C PHE A 480 -3.44 -12.19 -31.62
N ILE A 481 -3.78 -11.60 -30.47
CA ILE A 481 -4.57 -12.25 -29.43
C ILE A 481 -5.95 -12.58 -29.98
N TRP A 482 -6.60 -11.70 -30.73
CA TRP A 482 -7.90 -12.02 -31.33
C TRP A 482 -7.82 -13.23 -32.28
N PHE A 483 -6.78 -13.35 -33.12
CA PHE A 483 -6.61 -14.53 -33.99
C PHE A 483 -6.22 -15.79 -33.22
N CYS A 484 -5.46 -15.65 -32.14
CA CYS A 484 -5.11 -16.78 -31.28
C CYS A 484 -6.35 -17.23 -30.49
N GLU A 485 -6.98 -16.31 -29.77
CA GLU A 485 -8.08 -16.48 -28.83
C GLU A 485 -9.45 -16.16 -29.44
N ARG A 486 -9.67 -16.39 -30.74
CA ARG A 486 -11.02 -16.36 -31.32
C ARG A 486 -11.72 -17.68 -31.05
N GLY A 487 -12.91 -17.60 -30.46
CA GLY A 487 -13.69 -18.75 -30.02
C GLY A 487 -15.07 -18.28 -29.57
N GLU A 488 -16.03 -19.20 -29.52
CA GLU A 488 -17.38 -18.89 -29.07
C GLU A 488 -17.45 -18.95 -27.54
N TRP A 489 -17.95 -17.87 -26.94
CA TRP A 489 -18.31 -17.87 -25.53
C TRP A 489 -19.65 -18.55 -25.35
N VAL A 490 -19.66 -19.66 -24.61
CA VAL A 490 -20.86 -20.48 -24.42
C VAL A 490 -21.37 -20.33 -22.99
N GLY A 491 -22.63 -19.92 -22.85
CA GLY A 491 -23.29 -19.79 -21.56
C GLY A 491 -23.52 -21.15 -20.87
N LYS A 492 -23.66 -21.13 -19.54
CA LYS A 492 -23.84 -22.34 -18.70
C LYS A 492 -25.04 -23.21 -19.08
N ASP A 493 -26.08 -22.57 -19.60
CA ASP A 493 -27.35 -23.22 -19.95
C ASP A 493 -27.30 -23.87 -21.33
N SER A 494 -26.19 -23.72 -22.06
CA SER A 494 -26.08 -24.33 -23.37
C SER A 494 -25.88 -25.85 -23.24
N PRO A 495 -26.56 -26.65 -24.09
CA PRO A 495 -26.34 -28.10 -24.16
C PRO A 495 -24.88 -28.47 -24.43
N ARG A 496 -24.14 -27.62 -25.16
CA ARG A 496 -22.72 -27.80 -25.46
C ARG A 496 -21.83 -27.68 -24.21
N TYR A 497 -22.16 -26.78 -23.27
CA TYR A 497 -21.42 -26.64 -22.01
C TYR A 497 -21.68 -27.83 -21.08
N GLN A 498 -22.95 -28.25 -20.96
CA GLN A 498 -23.37 -29.36 -20.10
C GLN A 498 -22.75 -30.71 -20.51
N ALA A 499 -22.50 -30.93 -21.81
CA ALA A 499 -21.87 -32.14 -22.32
C ALA A 499 -20.39 -32.30 -21.90
N LEU A 500 -19.69 -31.20 -21.61
CA LEU A 500 -18.28 -31.18 -21.21
C LEU A 500 -18.07 -31.25 -19.69
N VAL A 501 -19.11 -31.00 -18.89
CA VAL A 501 -19.06 -30.91 -17.41
C VAL A 501 -19.41 -32.26 -16.75
N ILE A 502 -19.32 -33.38 -17.47
CA ILE A 502 -19.52 -34.72 -16.89
C ILE A 502 -18.29 -35.09 -16.04
N GLY A 503 -18.17 -34.49 -14.86
CA GLY A 503 -17.11 -34.72 -13.90
C GLY A 503 -17.27 -33.80 -12.70
N ASP A 504 -17.40 -34.38 -11.51
CA ASP A 504 -17.79 -33.80 -10.23
C ASP A 504 -16.78 -32.77 -9.65
N ARG A 505 -16.48 -31.69 -10.37
CA ARG A 505 -15.60 -30.60 -9.93
C ARG A 505 -16.25 -29.26 -10.17
N GLY A 506 -16.80 -28.69 -9.11
CA GLY A 506 -17.38 -27.36 -9.13
C GLY A 506 -16.35 -26.28 -9.47
N SER A 507 -16.53 -25.58 -10.59
CA SER A 507 -15.88 -24.28 -10.82
C SER A 507 -16.67 -23.38 -11.77
N GLU A 508 -16.97 -22.18 -11.27
CA GLU A 508 -17.14 -20.86 -11.92
C GLU A 508 -17.94 -20.73 -13.25
N ALA A 509 -17.93 -19.53 -13.84
CA ALA A 509 -18.92 -19.07 -14.80
C ALA A 509 -18.49 -19.14 -16.27
N GLY A 510 -19.05 -20.11 -17.02
CA GLY A 510 -18.86 -20.28 -18.46
C GLY A 510 -17.53 -20.93 -18.83
N ALA A 511 -17.48 -21.63 -19.97
CA ALA A 511 -16.24 -22.17 -20.54
C ALA A 511 -16.00 -21.55 -21.93
N TRP A 512 -14.73 -21.31 -22.24
CA TRP A 512 -14.30 -20.84 -23.55
C TRP A 512 -13.96 -22.06 -24.42
N LEU A 513 -14.48 -22.12 -25.65
CA LEU A 513 -14.30 -23.28 -26.54
C LEU A 513 -13.58 -22.89 -27.82
N ARG A 514 -12.49 -23.60 -28.13
CA ARG A 514 -11.69 -23.41 -29.34
C ARG A 514 -11.90 -24.54 -30.35
N VAL A 515 -12.13 -24.17 -31.61
CA VAL A 515 -12.20 -25.13 -32.72
C VAL A 515 -10.79 -25.36 -33.29
N ALA A 516 -10.22 -26.53 -33.07
CA ALA A 516 -8.97 -26.98 -33.71
C ALA A 516 -9.25 -27.62 -35.08
N ALA A 517 -8.21 -27.73 -35.92
CA ALA A 517 -8.30 -28.18 -37.32
C ALA A 517 -8.81 -29.63 -37.50
N ASP A 518 -8.87 -30.40 -36.42
CA ASP A 518 -9.29 -31.79 -36.29
C ASP A 518 -10.68 -31.97 -35.64
N GLY A 519 -11.39 -30.87 -35.32
CA GLY A 519 -12.78 -30.92 -34.86
C GLY A 519 -12.97 -30.88 -33.34
N PHE A 520 -12.50 -29.80 -32.71
CA PHE A 520 -12.62 -29.43 -31.28
C PHE A 520 -11.54 -30.03 -30.37
N THR A 521 -10.80 -29.16 -29.67
CA THR A 521 -9.97 -29.55 -28.52
C THR A 521 -10.65 -29.05 -27.25
N GLU A 522 -10.77 -29.93 -26.25
CA GLU A 522 -11.22 -29.56 -24.91
C GLU A 522 -10.28 -28.50 -24.32
N GLU A 523 -10.83 -27.37 -23.89
CA GLU A 523 -10.09 -26.45 -23.04
C GLU A 523 -10.38 -26.81 -21.57
N LEU A 524 -9.52 -27.68 -21.02
CA LEU A 524 -9.42 -27.89 -19.58
C LEU A 524 -8.67 -26.71 -18.96
N SER A 525 -9.31 -26.09 -17.96
CA SER A 525 -8.76 -24.97 -17.18
C SER A 525 -7.40 -25.30 -16.52
N GLU A 526 -6.69 -24.25 -16.07
CA GLU A 526 -5.31 -24.17 -15.54
C GLU A 526 -4.86 -25.18 -14.44
N LEU A 527 -5.63 -26.20 -14.06
CA LEU A 527 -5.32 -27.09 -12.94
C LEU A 527 -4.83 -28.50 -13.29
N ASP A 528 -4.89 -28.95 -14.55
CA ASP A 528 -4.47 -30.33 -14.91
C ASP A 528 -2.99 -30.42 -15.39
N ALA A 529 -2.13 -29.51 -14.94
CA ALA A 529 -0.67 -29.58 -15.13
C ALA A 529 0.13 -29.47 -13.82
N MET A 530 -0.38 -30.06 -12.73
CA MET A 530 0.45 -30.42 -11.56
C MET A 530 0.65 -31.93 -11.46
#